data_AF-A0A3A4R2P5-F1
#
_entry.id   AF-A0A3A4R2P5-F1
#
_cell.length_a   1.000
_cell.length_b   1.000
_cell.length_c   1.000
_cell.angle_alpha   90.00
_cell.angle_beta   90.00
_cell.angle_gamma   90.00
#
_symmetry.space_group_name_H-M   'P 1'
#
loop_
_entity.id
_entity.type
_entity.pdbx_description
1 polymer ?
#
loop_
_entity_poly.entity_id
_entity_poly.type
_entity_poly.pdbx_seq_one_letter_code
_entity_poly.pdbx_strand_id
1 'polypeptide(L)'
;MKLPEYITVDEVKRVCKEIGLRDWSKITDPSVSAEEASTILSIVNIQGMDIPLESFRKGLEVELEHGTRFEDANVTNNHPILTGNIVVAHLKETMDYYERLEVAEIEGDLLKAVLSKNLEKIESKYKLLIAAQKTLNKSVADQLK
;
A
#
# COMPACT_ATOMS: atom_id res chain seq x y z
N MET A 1 12.48 -23.56 -6.87
CA MET A 1 13.48 -22.90 -7.74
C MET A 1 14.16 -21.81 -6.91
N LYS A 2 15.48 -21.63 -6.99
CA LYS A 2 16.12 -20.45 -6.39
C LYS A 2 16.02 -19.31 -7.40
N LEU A 3 15.27 -18.27 -7.07
CA LEU A 3 15.17 -17.07 -7.89
C LEU A 3 16.41 -16.19 -7.65
N PRO A 4 16.92 -15.49 -8.68
CA PRO A 4 17.92 -14.44 -8.45
C PRO A 4 17.29 -13.26 -7.72
N GLU A 5 18.14 -12.46 -7.08
CA GLU A 5 17.73 -11.13 -6.61
C GLU A 5 17.61 -10.21 -7.84
N TYR A 6 16.38 -9.82 -8.19
CA TYR A 6 16.13 -8.99 -9.37
C TYR A 6 16.42 -7.51 -9.12
N ILE A 7 16.18 -7.05 -7.88
CA ILE A 7 16.42 -5.67 -7.45
C ILE A 7 17.28 -5.75 -6.20
N THR A 8 18.50 -5.22 -6.25
CA THR A 8 19.42 -5.30 -5.11
C THR A 8 19.16 -4.19 -4.10
N VAL A 9 19.54 -4.43 -2.85
CA VAL A 9 19.53 -3.40 -1.79
C VAL A 9 20.33 -2.15 -2.19
N ASP A 10 21.45 -2.32 -2.91
CA ASP A 10 22.27 -1.20 -3.35
C ASP A 10 21.60 -0.38 -4.48
N GLU A 11 20.80 -1.03 -5.33
CA GLU A 11 19.96 -0.35 -6.31
C GLU A 11 18.90 0.53 -5.63
N VAL A 12 18.24 0.01 -4.59
CA VAL A 12 17.26 0.77 -3.81
C VAL A 12 17.91 2.00 -3.18
N LYS A 13 19.07 1.84 -2.53
CA LYS A 13 19.83 2.97 -1.96
C LYS A 13 20.20 4.02 -3.02
N ARG A 14 20.66 3.57 -4.19
CA ARG A 14 21.06 4.42 -5.30
C ARG A 14 19.88 5.27 -5.78
N VAL A 15 18.73 4.64 -6.03
CA VAL A 15 17.52 5.33 -6.49
C VAL A 15 16.98 6.27 -5.41
N CYS A 16 16.83 5.83 -4.15
CA CYS A 16 16.41 6.70 -3.06
C CYS A 16 17.26 7.99 -3.00
N LYS A 17 18.58 7.86 -3.10
CA LYS A 17 19.50 9.01 -3.12
C LYS A 17 19.30 9.90 -4.36
N GLU A 18 19.11 9.30 -5.53
CA GLU A 18 18.93 10.00 -6.81
C GLU A 18 17.67 10.88 -6.79
N ILE A 19 16.58 10.39 -6.19
CA ILE A 19 15.30 11.10 -6.11
C ILE A 19 15.08 11.83 -4.78
N GLY A 20 16.10 11.91 -3.92
CA GLY A 20 16.06 12.69 -2.68
C GLY A 20 15.20 12.11 -1.55
N LEU A 21 14.96 10.80 -1.54
CA LEU A 21 14.26 10.09 -0.47
C LEU A 21 15.23 9.59 0.62
N ARG A 22 14.68 9.25 1.78
CA ARG A 22 15.40 8.41 2.75
C ARG A 22 15.60 7.01 2.18
N ASP A 23 16.51 6.27 2.79
CA ASP A 23 16.89 4.92 2.34
C ASP A 23 15.79 3.89 2.64
N TRP A 24 14.95 3.59 1.64
CA TRP A 24 13.86 2.61 1.75
C TRP A 24 14.34 1.16 1.89
N SER A 25 15.63 0.87 1.63
CA SER A 25 16.17 -0.48 1.89
C SER A 25 16.28 -0.83 3.37
N LYS A 26 16.08 0.16 4.26
CA LYS A 26 16.20 0.01 5.71
C LYS A 26 14.93 0.34 6.49
N ILE A 27 13.83 0.64 5.80
CA ILE A 27 12.59 0.96 6.50
C ILE A 27 12.01 -0.33 7.09
N THR A 28 11.57 -0.22 8.34
CA THR A 28 10.84 -1.27 9.06
C THR A 28 9.40 -0.86 9.35
N ASP A 29 9.11 0.43 9.20
CA ASP A 29 7.80 1.02 9.33
C ASP A 29 7.35 1.49 7.95
N PRO A 30 6.15 1.11 7.49
CA PRO A 30 5.70 1.39 6.14
C PRO A 30 5.23 2.83 5.94
N SER A 31 5.25 3.70 6.96
CA SER A 31 4.81 5.09 6.81
C SER A 31 5.57 5.81 5.71
N VAL A 32 4.90 6.66 4.94
CA VAL A 32 5.52 7.46 3.87
C VAL A 32 5.18 8.92 4.09
N SER A 33 6.16 9.83 3.93
CA SER A 33 5.88 11.27 4.05
C SER A 33 5.11 11.79 2.83
N ALA A 34 4.38 12.91 2.98
CA ALA A 34 3.69 13.54 1.85
C ALA A 34 4.67 13.98 0.75
N GLU A 35 5.87 14.42 1.13
CA GLU A 35 6.95 14.82 0.22
C GLU A 35 7.50 13.61 -0.55
N GLU A 36 7.72 12.49 0.13
CA GLU A 36 8.16 11.24 -0.52
C GLU A 36 7.11 10.77 -1.53
N ALA A 37 5.84 10.71 -1.12
CA ALA A 37 4.73 10.30 -1.97
C ALA A 37 4.56 11.22 -3.19
N SER A 38 4.67 12.54 -2.99
CA SER A 38 4.56 13.53 -4.07
C SER A 38 5.69 13.37 -5.08
N THR A 39 6.91 13.19 -4.59
CA THR A 39 8.09 12.95 -5.44
C THR A 39 7.91 11.70 -6.28
N ILE A 40 7.54 10.58 -5.66
CA ILE A 40 7.33 9.31 -6.38
C ILE A 40 6.18 9.46 -7.39
N LEU A 41 5.04 10.05 -6.99
CA LEU A 41 3.87 10.22 -7.85
C LEU A 41 4.22 11.01 -9.12
N SER A 42 5.02 12.07 -8.99
CA SER A 42 5.47 12.89 -10.12
C SER A 42 6.29 12.10 -11.15
N ILE A 43 6.97 11.04 -10.72
CA ILE A 43 7.80 10.19 -11.57
C ILE A 43 6.96 9.09 -12.23
N VAL A 44 6.03 8.47 -11.48
CA VAL A 44 5.30 7.27 -11.95
C VAL A 44 3.99 7.59 -12.67
N ASN A 45 3.36 8.74 -12.41
CA ASN A 45 2.08 9.12 -13.04
C ASN A 45 2.26 9.75 -14.44
N ILE A 46 2.93 9.02 -15.33
CA ILE A 46 3.30 9.49 -16.68
C ILE A 46 2.06 9.81 -17.54
N GLN A 47 0.94 9.13 -17.29
CA GLN A 47 -0.31 9.33 -18.03
C GLN A 47 -1.17 10.48 -17.49
N GLY A 48 -0.73 11.18 -16.44
CA GLY A 48 -1.42 12.35 -15.91
C GLY A 48 -2.81 12.04 -15.36
N MET A 49 -2.98 10.87 -14.72
CA MET A 49 -4.24 10.54 -14.05
C MET A 49 -4.49 11.51 -12.90
N ASP A 50 -5.75 11.83 -12.64
CA ASP A 50 -6.16 12.62 -11.48
C ASP A 50 -6.14 11.76 -10.22
N ILE A 51 -4.93 11.50 -9.71
CA ILE A 51 -4.70 10.68 -8.50
C ILE A 51 -4.56 11.62 -7.30
N PRO A 52 -5.46 11.55 -6.31
CA PRO A 52 -5.27 12.26 -5.04
C PRO A 52 -3.99 11.80 -4.34
N LEU A 53 -3.17 12.75 -3.89
CA LEU A 53 -1.88 12.45 -3.24
C LEU A 53 -2.03 11.50 -2.04
N GLU A 54 -3.07 11.69 -1.23
CA GLU A 54 -3.33 10.86 -0.06
C GLU A 54 -3.71 9.41 -0.41
N SER A 55 -4.47 9.22 -1.49
CA SER A 55 -4.79 7.88 -2.01
C SER A 55 -3.53 7.16 -2.50
N PHE A 56 -2.66 7.88 -3.20
CA PHE A 56 -1.37 7.34 -3.63
C PHE A 56 -0.46 7.02 -2.44
N ARG A 57 -0.36 7.91 -1.46
CA ARG A 57 0.45 7.70 -0.25
C ARG A 57 -0.03 6.48 0.52
N LYS A 58 -1.33 6.35 0.76
CA LYS A 58 -1.91 5.17 1.41
C LYS A 58 -1.58 3.89 0.64
N GLY A 59 -1.64 3.94 -0.69
CA GLY A 59 -1.22 2.83 -1.53
C GLY A 59 0.24 2.45 -1.32
N LEU A 60 1.16 3.42 -1.28
CA LEU A 60 2.57 3.15 -1.01
C LEU A 60 2.78 2.46 0.35
N GLU A 61 2.09 2.93 1.39
CA GLU A 61 2.18 2.35 2.73
C GLU A 61 1.70 0.88 2.75
N VAL A 62 0.62 0.57 2.03
CA VAL A 62 0.11 -0.81 1.88
C VAL A 62 1.13 -1.69 1.16
N GLU A 63 1.65 -1.25 0.01
CA GLU A 63 2.59 -2.05 -0.78
C GLU A 63 3.93 -2.28 -0.04
N LEU A 64 4.34 -1.35 0.83
CA LEU A 64 5.52 -1.50 1.68
C LEU A 64 5.34 -2.54 2.79
N GLU A 65 4.12 -2.94 3.14
CA GLU A 65 3.89 -4.02 4.10
C GLU A 65 4.48 -5.36 3.62
N HIS A 66 4.52 -5.58 2.30
CA HIS A 66 5.16 -6.75 1.72
C HIS A 66 6.64 -6.85 2.12
N GLY A 67 7.40 -5.76 2.02
CA GLY A 67 8.81 -5.79 2.38
C GLY A 67 9.12 -5.62 3.86
N THR A 68 8.22 -5.00 4.64
CA THR A 68 8.43 -4.75 6.07
C THR A 68 7.87 -5.84 6.99
N ARG A 69 6.89 -6.61 6.53
CA ARG A 69 6.26 -7.69 7.32
C ARG A 69 6.45 -9.09 6.75
N PHE A 70 6.63 -9.21 5.44
CA PHE A 70 6.66 -10.51 4.74
C PHE A 70 7.96 -10.65 3.94
N GLU A 71 9.10 -10.79 4.62
CA GLU A 71 10.43 -10.86 4.00
C GLU A 71 10.54 -11.92 2.89
N ASP A 72 9.83 -13.05 3.04
CA ASP A 72 9.78 -14.13 2.05
C ASP A 72 8.95 -13.80 0.79
N ALA A 73 8.13 -12.75 0.84
CA ALA A 73 7.36 -12.20 -0.27
C ALA A 73 7.93 -10.85 -0.78
N ASN A 74 9.05 -10.38 -0.22
CA ASN A 74 9.68 -9.12 -0.64
C ASN A 74 10.48 -9.30 -1.93
N VAL A 75 9.89 -8.93 -3.06
CA VAL A 75 10.53 -9.07 -4.38
C VAL A 75 11.18 -7.79 -4.91
N THR A 76 10.92 -6.64 -4.27
CA THR A 76 11.39 -5.32 -4.72
C THR A 76 12.44 -4.70 -3.81
N ASN A 77 12.71 -5.28 -2.64
CA ASN A 77 13.53 -4.66 -1.59
C ASN A 77 13.06 -3.25 -1.22
N ASN A 78 11.74 -2.98 -1.31
CA ASN A 78 11.12 -1.66 -1.12
C ASN A 78 11.57 -0.60 -2.15
N HIS A 79 11.84 -0.99 -3.39
CA HIS A 79 12.26 -0.03 -4.41
C HIS A 79 11.18 1.04 -4.69
N PRO A 80 11.41 2.34 -4.42
CA PRO A 80 10.35 3.36 -4.36
C PRO A 80 9.58 3.53 -5.68
N ILE A 81 10.27 3.49 -6.83
CA ILE A 81 9.62 3.63 -8.14
C ILE A 81 8.81 2.38 -8.52
N LEU A 82 9.28 1.18 -8.16
CA LEU A 82 8.55 -0.06 -8.48
C LEU A 82 7.30 -0.16 -7.60
N THR A 83 7.45 0.14 -6.30
CA THR A 83 6.31 0.28 -5.38
C THR A 83 5.30 1.30 -5.91
N GLY A 84 5.74 2.49 -6.31
CA GLY A 84 4.85 3.50 -6.91
C GLY A 84 4.16 3.05 -8.20
N ASN A 85 4.86 2.30 -9.07
CA ASN A 85 4.25 1.75 -10.29
C ASN A 85 3.17 0.71 -9.99
N ILE A 86 3.36 -0.13 -8.96
CA ILE A 86 2.34 -1.08 -8.49
C ILE A 86 1.11 -0.30 -8.01
N VAL A 87 1.32 0.77 -7.23
CA VAL A 87 0.22 1.64 -6.78
C VAL A 87 -0.56 2.25 -7.94
N VAL A 88 0.15 2.79 -8.94
CA VAL A 88 -0.48 3.33 -10.15
C VAL A 88 -1.26 2.24 -10.92
N ALA A 89 -0.73 1.02 -11.01
CA ALA A 89 -1.43 -0.07 -11.69
C ALA A 89 -2.78 -0.38 -11.01
N HIS A 90 -2.79 -0.50 -9.67
CA HIS A 90 -4.01 -0.71 -8.90
C HIS A 90 -5.03 0.43 -9.07
N LEU A 91 -4.57 1.68 -9.00
CA LEU A 91 -5.43 2.85 -9.18
C LEU A 91 -5.98 3.01 -10.61
N LYS A 92 -5.37 2.36 -11.60
CA LYS A 92 -5.91 2.27 -12.97
C LYS A 92 -7.08 1.30 -13.09
N GLU A 93 -7.12 0.27 -12.25
CA GLU A 93 -8.23 -0.68 -12.24
C GLU A 93 -9.46 -0.06 -11.59
N THR A 94 -9.27 0.60 -10.45
CA THR A 94 -10.26 1.45 -9.83
C THR A 94 -9.63 2.44 -8.85
N MET A 95 -10.12 3.68 -8.81
CA MET A 95 -9.58 4.72 -7.93
C MET A 95 -9.80 4.41 -6.44
N ASP A 96 -10.78 3.57 -6.10
CA ASP A 96 -11.09 3.13 -4.73
C ASP A 96 -10.43 1.78 -4.35
N TYR A 97 -9.38 1.37 -5.07
CA TYR A 97 -8.75 0.06 -4.90
C TYR A 97 -8.32 -0.23 -3.46
N TYR A 98 -7.61 0.70 -2.82
CA TYR A 98 -7.09 0.50 -1.46
C TYR A 98 -8.18 0.52 -0.40
N GLU A 99 -9.29 1.22 -0.62
CA GLU A 99 -10.47 1.13 0.24
C GLU A 99 -11.13 -0.25 0.14
N ARG A 100 -11.18 -0.86 -1.05
CA ARG A 100 -11.68 -2.24 -1.22
C ARG A 100 -10.74 -3.25 -0.56
N LEU A 101 -9.44 -3.08 -0.74
CA LEU A 101 -8.43 -3.96 -0.14
C LEU A 101 -8.52 -3.95 1.39
N GLU A 102 -8.64 -2.77 2.00
CA GLU A 102 -8.78 -2.63 3.46
C GLU A 102 -10.00 -3.40 3.99
N VAL A 103 -11.15 -3.36 3.28
CA VAL A 103 -12.32 -4.16 3.64
C VAL A 103 -12.01 -5.65 3.59
N ALA A 104 -11.39 -6.13 2.50
CA ALA A 104 -11.07 -7.54 2.32
C ALA A 104 -10.09 -8.06 3.39
N GLU A 105 -9.08 -7.27 3.75
CA GLU A 105 -8.11 -7.62 4.78
C GLU A 105 -8.77 -7.73 6.17
N ILE A 106 -9.64 -6.77 6.51
CA ILE A 106 -10.38 -6.79 7.78
C ILE A 106 -11.32 -8.00 7.85
N GLU A 107 -11.99 -8.35 6.75
CA GLU A 107 -12.83 -9.55 6.67
C GLU A 107 -12.02 -10.83 6.92
N GLY A 108 -10.81 -10.93 6.35
CA GLY A 108 -9.89 -12.03 6.60
C GLY A 108 -9.46 -12.13 8.06
N ASP A 109 -9.13 -11.00 8.69
CA ASP A 109 -8.79 -10.94 10.11
C ASP A 109 -9.96 -11.23 11.03
N LEU A 110 -11.17 -10.80 10.66
CA LEU A 110 -12.40 -11.12 11.38
C LEU A 110 -12.64 -12.63 11.36
N LEU A 111 -12.46 -13.30 10.22
CA LEU A 111 -12.54 -14.76 10.14
C LEU A 111 -11.54 -15.44 11.07
N LYS A 112 -10.27 -15.00 11.10
CA LYS A 112 -9.26 -15.51 12.05
C LYS A 112 -9.71 -15.33 13.49
N ALA A 113 -10.29 -14.17 13.83
CA ALA A 113 -10.81 -13.90 15.17
C ALA A 113 -11.96 -14.84 15.56
N VAL A 114 -12.91 -15.07 14.63
CA VAL A 114 -14.02 -16.03 14.79
C VAL A 114 -13.50 -17.46 15.01
N LEU A 115 -12.56 -17.92 14.19
CA LEU A 115 -11.97 -19.26 14.32
C LEU A 115 -11.25 -19.44 15.66
N SER A 116 -10.59 -18.40 16.15
CA SER A 116 -9.96 -18.39 17.47
C SER A 116 -10.93 -18.20 18.65
N LYS A 117 -12.24 -18.02 18.37
CA LYS A 117 -13.29 -17.71 19.35
C LYS A 117 -12.97 -16.51 20.26
N ASN A 118 -12.22 -15.54 19.75
CA ASN A 118 -11.82 -14.36 20.48
C ASN A 118 -12.86 -13.25 20.32
N LEU A 119 -13.82 -13.17 21.26
CA LEU A 119 -14.93 -12.22 21.21
C LEU A 119 -14.48 -10.75 21.17
N GLU A 120 -13.43 -10.40 21.91
CA GLU A 120 -12.90 -9.02 21.93
C GLU A 120 -12.34 -8.62 20.55
N LYS A 121 -11.54 -9.49 19.93
CA LYS A 121 -11.03 -9.27 18.57
C LYS A 121 -12.15 -9.24 17.53
N ILE A 122 -13.16 -10.09 17.67
CA ILE A 122 -14.34 -10.08 16.79
C ILE A 122 -15.04 -8.73 16.87
N GLU A 123 -15.37 -8.25 18.08
CA GLU A 123 -16.03 -6.96 18.26
C GLU A 123 -15.20 -5.81 17.70
N SER A 124 -13.90 -5.80 17.98
CA SER A 124 -12.96 -4.80 17.47
C SER A 124 -12.90 -4.80 15.92
N LYS A 125 -12.70 -5.96 15.30
CA LYS A 125 -12.62 -6.11 13.83
C LYS A 125 -13.95 -5.79 13.16
N TYR A 126 -15.08 -6.13 13.78
CA TYR A 126 -16.40 -5.79 13.25
C TYR A 126 -16.65 -4.27 13.23
N LYS A 127 -16.23 -3.55 14.28
CA LYS A 127 -16.29 -2.07 14.28
C LYS A 127 -15.41 -1.44 13.20
N LEU A 128 -14.20 -1.97 13.02
CA LEU A 128 -13.29 -1.53 11.95
C LEU A 128 -13.90 -1.79 10.57
N LEU A 129 -14.50 -2.95 10.35
CA LEU A 129 -15.15 -3.31 9.09
C LEU A 129 -16.25 -2.32 8.70
N ILE A 130 -17.12 -1.96 9.66
CA ILE A 130 -18.19 -0.97 9.42
C ILE A 130 -17.60 0.39 9.03
N ALA A 131 -16.52 0.81 9.68
CA ALA A 131 -15.85 2.07 9.37
C ALA A 131 -15.21 2.05 7.97
N ALA A 132 -14.51 0.97 7.61
CA ALA A 132 -13.89 0.79 6.30
C ALA A 132 -14.95 0.74 5.18
N GLN A 133 -16.04 -0.01 5.37
CA GLN A 133 -17.17 -0.07 4.45
C GLN A 133 -17.82 1.31 4.25
N LYS A 134 -17.94 2.12 5.31
CA LYS A 134 -18.44 3.50 5.20
C LYS A 134 -17.51 4.35 4.33
N THR A 135 -16.21 4.26 4.52
CA THR A 135 -15.21 4.99 3.72
C THR A 135 -15.28 4.56 2.25
N LEU A 136 -15.29 3.25 1.97
CA LEU A 136 -15.44 2.71 0.63
C LEU A 136 -16.72 3.20 -0.04
N ASN A 137 -17.87 3.07 0.64
CA ASN A 137 -19.16 3.50 0.09
C ASN A 137 -19.20 5.01 -0.19
N LYS A 138 -18.51 5.82 0.63
CA LYS A 138 -18.36 7.25 0.35
C LYS A 138 -17.54 7.49 -0.92
N SER A 139 -16.39 6.82 -1.06
CA SER A 139 -15.53 6.93 -2.25
C SER A 139 -16.30 6.54 -3.52
N VAL A 140 -17.02 5.42 -3.49
CA VAL A 140 -17.87 4.97 -4.61
C VAL A 140 -18.99 5.98 -4.90
N ALA A 141 -19.65 6.51 -3.88
CA ALA A 141 -20.71 7.50 -4.08
C ALA A 141 -20.20 8.83 -4.67
N ASP A 142 -18.97 9.24 -4.35
CA ASP A 142 -18.35 10.43 -4.91
C ASP A 142 -18.01 10.28 -6.41
N GLN A 143 -17.83 9.05 -6.90
CA GLN A 143 -17.63 8.76 -8.33
C GLN A 143 -18.94 8.77 -9.16
N LEU A 144 -20.11 8.70 -8.51
CA LEU A 144 -21.41 8.70 -9.19
C LEU A 144 -21.99 10.11 -9.44
N LYS A 145 -21.24 11.15 -9.09
CA LYS A 145 -21.63 12.56 -9.20
C LYS A 145 -21.06 13.19 -10.46
#